data_AF-A0AAE0M801-F1
#
_entry.id   AF-A0AAE0M801-F1
#
_cell.length_a   1.000
_cell.length_b   1.000
_cell.length_c   1.000
_cell.angle_alpha   90.00
_cell.angle_beta   90.00
_cell.angle_gamma   90.00
#
_symmetry.space_group_name_H-M   'P 1'
#
loop_
_entity.id
_entity.type
_entity.pdbx_description
1 polymer ?
#
loop_
_entity_poly.entity_id
_entity_poly.type
_entity_poly.pdbx_seq_one_letter_code
_entity_poly.pdbx_strand_id
1 'polypeptide(L)'
;GTWTAMEDRTLMTARGQGRHWANIQRTHFPSKTANACRKRYERLMERKGMYDLDRTRLERVAHEYMDMRKEIWSPLAARVGERWHVVEAQ
;
A
#
# COMPACT_ATOMS: atom_id res chain seq x y z
N GLY A 1 0.79 -1.15 -25.56
CA GLY A 1 2.16 -0.81 -25.13
C GLY A 1 2.25 -0.86 -23.62
N THR A 2 3.38 -1.31 -23.10
CA THR A 2 3.67 -1.37 -21.66
C THR A 2 3.65 0.04 -21.06
N TRP A 3 3.13 0.16 -19.83
CA TRP A 3 3.15 1.41 -19.06
C TRP A 3 4.41 1.46 -18.20
N THR A 4 5.13 2.57 -18.24
CA THR A 4 6.31 2.82 -17.41
C THR A 4 5.94 3.54 -16.12
N ALA A 5 6.81 3.48 -15.11
CA ALA A 5 6.61 4.20 -13.86
C ALA A 5 6.54 5.73 -14.06
N MET A 6 7.27 6.28 -15.04
CA MET A 6 7.17 7.70 -15.37
C MET A 6 5.81 8.06 -15.95
N GLU A 7 5.30 7.25 -16.88
CA GLU A 7 3.96 7.44 -17.45
C GLU A 7 2.86 7.35 -16.38
N ASP A 8 3.00 6.43 -15.41
CA ASP A 8 2.07 6.31 -14.29
C ASP A 8 2.05 7.57 -13.42
N ARG A 9 3.23 8.13 -13.10
CA ARG A 9 3.34 9.39 -12.35
C ARG A 9 2.66 10.53 -13.10
N THR A 10 2.98 10.70 -14.38
CA THR A 10 2.36 11.74 -15.22
C THR A 10 0.84 11.59 -15.28
N LEU A 11 0.34 10.36 -15.45
CA LEU A 11 -1.09 10.06 -15.48
C LEU A 11 -1.78 10.39 -14.15
N MET A 12 -1.17 10.00 -13.02
CA MET A 12 -1.70 10.30 -11.69
C MET A 12 -1.72 11.80 -11.41
N THR A 13 -0.63 12.52 -11.71
CA THR A 13 -0.55 13.98 -11.51
C THR A 13 -1.55 14.72 -12.38
N ALA A 14 -1.61 14.41 -13.69
CA ALA A 14 -2.52 15.08 -14.61
C ALA A 14 -3.99 14.83 -14.25
N ARG A 15 -4.31 13.63 -13.75
CA ARG A 15 -5.67 13.33 -13.27
C ARG A 15 -5.98 14.00 -11.92
N GLY A 16 -5.00 14.10 -11.02
CA GLY A 16 -5.12 14.83 -9.75
C GLY A 16 -5.40 16.33 -9.95
N GLN A 17 -4.95 16.90 -11.08
CA GLN A 17 -5.29 18.27 -11.51
C GLN A 17 -6.70 18.41 -12.12
N GLY A 18 -7.52 17.35 -12.12
CA GLY A 18 -8.89 17.38 -12.63
C GLY A 18 -9.02 17.28 -14.16
N ARG A 19 -7.92 17.08 -14.90
CA ARG A 19 -7.97 17.01 -16.38
C ARG A 19 -8.78 15.81 -16.86
N HIS A 20 -9.50 15.98 -17.98
CA HIS A 20 -10.25 14.90 -18.63
C HIS A 20 -9.32 13.94 -19.40
N TRP A 21 -9.72 12.67 -19.53
CA TRP A 21 -8.90 11.61 -20.15
C TRP A 21 -8.43 11.94 -21.57
N ALA A 22 -9.28 12.57 -22.39
CA ALA A 22 -8.92 12.98 -23.74
C ALA A 22 -7.84 14.08 -23.76
N ASN A 23 -7.89 15.02 -22.81
CA ASN A 23 -6.87 16.06 -22.66
C ASN A 23 -5.55 15.43 -22.21
N ILE A 24 -5.59 14.60 -21.15
CA ILE A 24 -4.40 13.90 -20.63
C ILE A 24 -3.74 13.07 -21.72
N GLN A 25 -4.53 12.30 -22.48
CA GLN A 25 -4.01 11.49 -23.57
C GLN A 25 -3.35 12.34 -24.65
N ARG A 26 -4.03 13.37 -25.16
CA ARG A 26 -3.49 14.22 -26.23
C ARG A 26 -2.21 14.96 -25.80
N THR A 27 -2.15 15.40 -24.55
CA THR A 27 -1.01 16.17 -24.04
C THR A 27 0.19 15.31 -23.68
N HIS A 28 -0.02 14.12 -23.11
CA HIS A 28 1.06 13.33 -22.52
C HIS A 28 1.27 11.95 -23.15
N PHE A 29 0.26 11.39 -23.81
CA PHE A 29 0.27 10.01 -24.31
C PHE A 29 -0.27 9.92 -25.76
N PRO A 30 0.37 10.58 -26.74
CA PRO A 30 -0.11 10.60 -28.12
C PRO A 30 -0.20 9.22 -28.77
N SER A 31 0.62 8.27 -28.31
CA SER A 31 0.62 6.87 -28.78
C SER A 31 -0.38 5.95 -28.06
N LYS A 32 -1.15 6.47 -27.08
CA LYS A 32 -2.17 5.70 -26.34
C LYS A 32 -3.54 6.32 -26.54
N THR A 33 -4.60 5.57 -26.22
CA THR A 33 -5.98 6.07 -26.27
C THR A 33 -6.43 6.63 -24.91
N ALA A 34 -7.43 7.52 -24.91
CA ALA A 34 -8.00 8.07 -23.68
C ALA A 34 -8.54 6.96 -22.76
N ASN A 35 -9.15 5.93 -23.36
CA ASN A 35 -9.62 4.75 -22.63
C ASN A 35 -8.46 3.96 -22.00
N ALA A 36 -7.31 3.87 -22.67
CA ALA A 36 -6.12 3.24 -22.09
C ALA A 36 -5.64 4.00 -20.85
N CYS A 37 -5.67 5.34 -20.87
CA CYS A 37 -5.33 6.19 -19.71
C CYS A 37 -6.29 5.93 -18.54
N ARG A 38 -7.61 5.89 -18.81
CA ARG A 38 -8.62 5.58 -17.79
C ARG A 38 -8.38 4.21 -17.15
N LYS A 39 -8.30 3.15 -17.96
CA LYS A 39 -8.09 1.77 -17.47
C LYS A 39 -6.76 1.60 -16.72
N ARG A 40 -5.73 2.40 -17.06
CA ARG A 40 -4.48 2.37 -16.29
C ARG A 40 -4.65 3.03 -14.94
N TYR A 41 -5.28 4.20 -14.89
CA TYR A 41 -5.53 4.92 -13.65
C TYR A 41 -6.40 4.10 -12.68
N GLU A 42 -7.48 3.48 -13.17
CA GLU A 42 -8.33 2.59 -12.36
C GLU A 42 -7.50 1.49 -11.67
N ARG A 43 -6.66 0.77 -12.43
CA ARG A 43 -5.77 -0.25 -11.88
C ARG A 43 -4.73 0.28 -10.88
N LEU A 44 -4.21 1.50 -11.10
CA LEU A 44 -3.28 2.13 -10.17
C LEU A 44 -3.97 2.46 -8.84
N MET A 45 -5.23 2.93 -8.90
CA MET A 45 -6.03 3.24 -7.71
C MET A 45 -6.45 1.97 -6.96
N GLU A 46 -6.84 0.91 -7.67
CA GLU A 46 -7.13 -0.41 -7.07
C GLU A 46 -5.92 -0.94 -6.30
N ARG A 47 -4.74 -0.94 -6.93
CA ARG A 47 -3.49 -1.36 -6.28
C ARG A 47 -3.17 -0.51 -5.05
N LYS A 48 -3.34 0.81 -5.14
CA LYS A 48 -3.11 1.71 -4.02
C LYS A 48 -4.08 1.40 -2.86
N GLY A 49 -5.36 1.20 -3.16
CA GLY A 49 -6.37 0.82 -2.17
C GLY A 49 -6.06 -0.51 -1.49
N MET A 50 -5.58 -1.51 -2.24
CA MET A 50 -5.11 -2.78 -1.66
C MET A 50 -3.93 -2.57 -0.71
N TYR A 51 -2.96 -1.75 -1.09
CA TYR A 51 -1.79 -1.47 -0.25
C TYR A 51 -2.16 -0.69 1.03
N ASP A 52 -3.03 0.31 0.92
CA ASP A 52 -3.52 1.07 2.08
C ASP A 52 -4.34 0.18 3.03
N LEU A 53 -5.15 -0.74 2.50
CA LEU A 53 -5.88 -1.73 3.30
C LEU A 53 -4.93 -2.68 4.03
N ASP A 54 -3.92 -3.21 3.32
CA ASP A 54 -2.93 -4.11 3.88
C ASP A 54 -2.10 -3.43 4.97
N ARG A 55 -1.70 -2.16 4.76
CA ARG A 55 -1.04 -1.35 5.78
C ARG A 55 -1.92 -1.16 7.02
N THR A 56 -3.19 -0.81 6.83
CA THR A 56 -4.14 -0.64 7.94
C THR A 56 -4.32 -1.94 8.73
N ARG A 57 -4.39 -3.07 8.03
CA ARG A 57 -4.46 -4.40 8.65
C ARG A 57 -3.19 -4.70 9.46
N LEU A 58 -2.01 -4.42 8.89
CA LEU A 58 -0.73 -4.63 9.57
C LEU A 58 -0.60 -3.76 10.82
N GLU A 59 -0.98 -2.48 10.73
CA GLU A 59 -1.01 -1.55 11.87
C GLU A 59 -1.91 -2.08 13.00
N ARG A 60 -3.09 -2.60 12.66
CA ARG A 60 -3.98 -3.22 13.63
C ARG A 60 -3.35 -4.45 14.28
N VAL A 61 -2.76 -5.36 13.51
CA VAL A 61 -2.10 -6.56 14.05
C VAL A 61 -0.94 -6.18 14.96
N ALA A 62 -0.13 -5.20 14.57
CA ALA A 62 0.97 -4.71 15.38
C ALA A 62 0.48 -4.11 16.71
N HIS A 63 -0.62 -3.35 16.70
CA HIS A 63 -1.23 -2.81 17.90
C HIS A 63 -1.70 -3.90 18.87
N GLU A 64 -2.52 -4.84 18.38
CA GLU A 64 -3.03 -5.96 19.20
C GLU A 64 -1.88 -6.83 19.75
N TYR A 65 -0.84 -7.06 18.93
CA TYR A 65 0.36 -7.74 19.38
C TYR A 65 1.02 -6.97 20.54
N MET A 66 1.22 -5.67 20.40
CA MET A 66 1.88 -4.85 21.43
C MET A 66 1.08 -4.80 22.74
N ASP A 67 -0.25 -4.83 22.66
CA ASP A 67 -1.14 -4.87 23.82
C ASP A 67 -1.07 -6.24 24.53
N MET A 68 -1.03 -7.32 23.75
CA MET A 68 -1.06 -8.69 24.29
C MET A 68 0.32 -9.31 24.55
N ARG A 69 1.42 -8.68 24.10
CA ARG A 69 2.76 -9.31 24.11
C ARG A 69 3.18 -9.82 25.49
N LYS A 70 2.85 -9.09 26.56
CA LYS A 70 3.15 -9.54 27.92
C LYS A 70 2.42 -10.84 28.24
N GLU A 71 1.14 -10.93 27.90
CA GLU A 71 0.31 -12.12 28.15
C GLU A 71 0.74 -13.31 27.28
N ILE A 72 1.14 -13.05 26.04
CA ILE A 72 1.66 -14.06 25.11
C ILE A 72 2.98 -14.65 25.63
N TRP A 73 3.92 -13.78 26.03
CA TRP A 73 5.29 -14.20 26.35
C TRP A 73 5.49 -14.60 27.81
N SER A 74 4.65 -14.14 28.75
CA SER A 74 4.81 -14.45 30.19
C SER A 74 4.79 -15.95 30.51
N PRO A 75 3.90 -16.80 29.95
CA PRO A 75 3.88 -18.23 30.25
C PRO A 75 5.15 -18.95 29.80
N LEU A 76 5.70 -18.57 28.64
CA LEU A 76 6.94 -19.14 28.13
C LEU A 76 8.12 -18.69 29.00
N ALA A 77 8.19 -17.40 29.31
CA ALA A 77 9.20 -16.81 30.18
C ALA A 77 9.25 -17.46 31.56
N ALA A 78 8.09 -17.75 32.15
CA ALA A 78 7.98 -18.46 33.42
C ALA A 78 8.57 -19.89 33.36
N ARG A 79 8.47 -20.58 32.23
CA ARG A 79 9.01 -21.95 32.06
C ARG A 79 10.51 -21.98 31.85
N VAL A 80 11.07 -20.96 31.23
CA VAL A 80 12.52 -20.85 30.96
C VAL A 80 13.28 -20.08 32.04
N GLY A 81 12.57 -19.48 33.01
CA GLY A 81 13.17 -18.71 34.10
C GLY A 81 13.66 -17.31 33.69
N GLU A 82 13.16 -16.78 32.57
CA GLU A 82 13.57 -15.49 32.00
C GLU A 82 12.46 -14.43 32.13
N ARG A 83 12.79 -13.17 31.82
CA ARG A 83 11.79 -12.09 31.72
C ARG A 83 11.10 -12.13 30.35
N TRP A 84 9.80 -11.84 30.30
CA TRP A 84 9.01 -11.93 29.05
C TRP A 84 9.57 -11.09 27.91
N HIS A 85 10.10 -9.90 28.20
CA HIS A 85 10.71 -9.01 27.20
C HIS A 85 12.09 -9.49 26.73
N VAL A 86 12.77 -10.37 27.47
CA VAL A 86 14.01 -11.03 27.03
C VAL A 86 13.67 -12.13 26.05
N VAL A 87 12.63 -12.93 26.36
CA VAL A 87 12.15 -14.02 25.49
C VAL A 87 11.58 -13.50 24.18
N GLU A 88 10.85 -12.39 24.20
CA GLU A 88 10.35 -11.71 22.98
C GLU A 88 11.48 -11.25 22.05
N ALA A 89 12.65 -10.93 22.61
CA ALA A 89 13.78 -10.38 21.87
C ALA A 89 14.76 -11.44 21.33
N GLN A 90 14.50 -12.74 21.57
CA GLN A 90 15.34 -13.85 21.07
C GLN A 90 15.02 -14.24 19.63
#